data_AF-A0A378JEN4-F1
#
_entry.id   AF-A0A378JEN4-F1
#
_cell.length_a   1.000
_cell.length_b   1.000
_cell.length_c   1.000
_cell.angle_alpha   90.00
_cell.angle_beta   90.00
_cell.angle_gamma   90.00
#
_symmetry.space_group_name_H-M   'P 1'
#
loop_
_entity.id
_entity.type
_entity.pdbx_description
1 polymer ?
#
loop_
_entity_poly.entity_id
_entity_poly.type
_entity_poly.pdbx_seq_one_letter_code
_entity_poly.pdbx_strand_id
1 'polypeptide(L)'
;MKDSIITLYKSELEKHYLDNNGSMVSYLIEKMSTVTTIEELMKLFSNVIQSDRTHYEAISLSSKLSTWKKELENLKSAQQQTLVDLGKITITSKNKNLLLLLKEILSDSHLLLHSYMPLLLSILCNNSLSDLIDYIVQLPSASKSIHSLPRFFAAPIPRSEQHAECLFLLNNLMSAYREKDRLWETTKGLLQTSLIMYQELEFLEVNLNDEKDTQNIERSCCSLM
;
A
#
# COMPACT_ATOMS: atom_id res chain seq x y z
N MET A 1 7.83 -5.42 6.28
CA MET A 1 6.91 -5.78 5.19
C MET A 1 7.55 -6.89 4.36
N LYS A 2 6.93 -8.07 4.27
CA LYS A 2 7.49 -9.18 3.44
C LYS A 2 7.40 -8.86 1.95
N ASP A 3 6.38 -8.11 1.55
CA ASP A 3 6.03 -7.85 0.15
C ASP A 3 6.32 -6.39 -0.26
N SER A 4 7.57 -5.94 -0.10
CA SER A 4 8.01 -4.60 -0.49
C SER A 4 8.84 -4.58 -1.78
N ILE A 5 8.75 -3.47 -2.54
CA ILE A 5 9.64 -3.15 -3.66
C ILE A 5 11.12 -3.21 -3.24
N ILE A 6 11.43 -2.83 -1.99
CA ILE A 6 12.78 -2.92 -1.43
C ILE A 6 13.28 -4.37 -1.43
N THR A 7 12.43 -5.32 -1.01
CA THR A 7 12.78 -6.75 -0.99
C THR A 7 13.05 -7.27 -2.40
N LEU A 8 12.26 -6.85 -3.38
CA LEU A 8 12.45 -7.21 -4.80
C LEU A 8 13.80 -6.71 -5.31
N TYR A 9 14.09 -5.43 -5.14
CA TYR A 9 15.35 -4.82 -5.59
C TYR A 9 16.57 -5.44 -4.92
N LYS A 10 16.50 -5.73 -3.61
CA LYS A 10 17.56 -6.47 -2.90
C LYS A 10 17.82 -7.83 -3.51
N SER A 11 16.77 -8.62 -3.78
CA SER A 11 16.93 -9.94 -4.39
C SER A 11 17.55 -9.85 -5.79
N GLU A 12 17.21 -8.84 -6.58
CA GLU A 12 17.86 -8.61 -7.88
C GLU A 12 19.34 -8.23 -7.74
N LEU A 13 19.70 -7.39 -6.76
CA LEU A 13 21.09 -7.05 -6.47
C LEU A 13 21.92 -8.28 -6.09
N GLU A 14 21.39 -9.12 -5.20
CA GLU A 14 22.05 -10.36 -4.78
C GLU A 14 22.29 -11.30 -5.96
N LYS A 15 21.29 -11.51 -6.82
CA LYS A 15 21.38 -12.46 -7.93
C LYS A 15 22.34 -12.03 -9.04
N HIS A 16 22.45 -10.74 -9.32
CA HIS A 16 23.05 -10.26 -10.57
C HIS A 16 24.36 -9.49 -10.39
N TYR A 17 24.73 -9.10 -9.16
CA TYR A 17 25.83 -8.16 -8.96
C TYR A 17 26.79 -8.49 -7.82
N LEU A 18 26.54 -9.53 -7.01
CA LEU A 18 27.42 -9.93 -5.91
C LEU A 18 28.84 -10.31 -6.36
N ASP A 19 28.99 -10.92 -7.55
CA ASP A 19 30.28 -11.45 -8.01
C ASP A 19 31.27 -10.38 -8.51
N ASN A 20 30.77 -9.24 -9.03
CA ASN A 20 31.61 -8.18 -9.63
C ASN A 20 31.64 -6.87 -8.82
N ASN A 21 30.60 -6.57 -8.04
CA ASN A 21 30.46 -5.30 -7.29
C ASN A 21 30.20 -5.53 -5.79
N GLY A 22 30.73 -6.62 -5.22
CA GLY A 22 30.35 -7.14 -3.91
C GLY A 22 30.26 -6.12 -2.78
N SER A 23 31.28 -5.26 -2.60
CA SER A 23 31.28 -4.25 -1.52
C SER A 23 30.18 -3.19 -1.68
N MET A 24 29.96 -2.72 -2.91
CA MET A 24 28.95 -1.71 -3.21
C MET A 24 27.53 -2.27 -3.13
N VAL A 25 27.36 -3.52 -3.58
CA VAL A 25 26.10 -4.25 -3.48
C VAL A 25 25.75 -4.51 -2.02
N SER A 26 26.70 -4.94 -1.19
CA SER A 26 26.48 -5.10 0.25
C SER A 26 26.09 -3.79 0.92
N TYR A 27 26.76 -2.68 0.60
CA TYR A 27 26.39 -1.35 1.10
C TYR A 27 24.96 -0.95 0.71
N LEU A 28 24.58 -1.16 -0.56
CA LEU A 28 23.23 -0.87 -1.04
C LEU A 28 22.18 -1.69 -0.30
N ILE A 29 22.39 -3.01 -0.16
CA ILE A 29 21.45 -3.90 0.54
C ILE A 29 21.30 -3.46 2.01
N GLU A 30 22.41 -3.12 2.68
CA GLU A 30 22.38 -2.64 4.06
C GLU A 30 21.54 -1.35 4.16
N LYS A 31 21.85 -0.34 3.36
CA LYS A 31 21.14 0.95 3.37
C LYS A 31 19.68 0.85 2.96
N MET A 32 19.36 -0.01 1.99
CA MET A 32 17.98 -0.28 1.61
C MET A 32 17.16 -0.89 2.76
N SER A 33 17.79 -1.55 3.74
CA SER A 33 17.09 -2.07 4.93
C SER A 33 16.56 -0.98 5.85
N THR A 34 17.15 0.22 5.80
CA THR A 34 16.80 1.33 6.70
C THR A 34 15.85 2.33 6.05
N VAL A 35 15.56 2.16 4.76
CA VAL A 35 14.70 3.06 3.99
C VAL A 35 13.24 2.80 4.32
N THR A 36 12.49 3.86 4.59
CA THR A 36 11.06 3.79 4.89
C THR A 36 10.19 4.52 3.88
N THR A 37 10.80 5.29 2.96
CA THR A 37 10.09 6.10 1.96
C THR A 37 10.67 5.95 0.54
N ILE A 38 9.85 6.26 -0.47
CA ILE A 38 10.31 6.30 -1.88
C ILE A 38 11.42 7.35 -2.06
N GLU A 39 11.29 8.50 -1.41
CA GLU A 39 12.24 9.61 -1.51
C GLU A 39 13.62 9.23 -1.00
N GLU A 40 13.68 8.55 0.14
CA GLU A 40 14.92 8.01 0.68
C GLU A 40 15.55 6.97 -0.26
N LEU A 41 14.74 6.10 -0.86
CA LEU A 41 15.22 5.09 -1.81
C LEU A 41 15.81 5.75 -3.07
N MET A 42 15.09 6.72 -3.64
CA MET A 42 15.55 7.50 -4.80
C MET A 42 16.84 8.27 -4.49
N LYS A 43 16.95 8.83 -3.27
CA LYS A 43 18.14 9.55 -2.82
C LYS A 43 19.33 8.60 -2.68
N LEU A 44 19.11 7.41 -2.10
CA LEU A 44 20.14 6.37 -2.01
C LEU A 44 20.68 6.02 -3.40
N PHE A 45 19.80 5.71 -4.36
CA PHE A 45 20.22 5.40 -5.74
C PHE A 45 20.96 6.57 -6.39
N SER A 46 20.50 7.80 -6.20
CA SER A 46 21.15 9.00 -6.75
C SER A 46 22.57 9.17 -6.24
N ASN A 47 22.79 8.99 -4.94
CA ASN A 47 24.12 9.10 -4.33
C ASN A 47 25.10 8.09 -4.94
N VAL A 48 24.64 6.84 -5.12
CA VAL A 48 25.44 5.77 -5.72
C VAL A 48 25.78 6.07 -7.17
N ILE A 49 24.79 6.42 -7.99
CA ILE A 49 24.98 6.76 -9.40
C ILE A 49 25.97 7.92 -9.58
N GLN A 50 25.98 8.89 -8.66
CA GLN A 50 26.91 10.03 -8.71
C GLN A 50 28.34 9.63 -8.34
N SER A 51 28.53 8.76 -7.34
CA SER A 51 29.87 8.27 -6.96
C SER A 51 30.52 7.38 -8.03
N ASP A 52 29.71 6.71 -8.84
CA ASP A 52 30.14 5.66 -9.77
C ASP A 52 30.63 6.18 -11.14
N ARG A 53 30.49 7.48 -11.41
CA ARG A 53 30.95 8.13 -12.67
C ARG A 53 32.48 8.11 -12.87
N THR A 54 33.22 7.45 -11.99
CA THR A 54 34.69 7.41 -11.98
C THR A 54 35.28 6.08 -12.48
N HIS A 55 34.49 5.00 -12.63
CA HIS A 55 35.00 3.65 -12.93
C HIS A 55 34.24 2.97 -14.09
N TYR A 56 34.95 2.54 -15.14
CA TYR A 56 34.39 2.09 -16.43
C TYR A 56 33.66 0.72 -16.41
N GLU A 57 33.85 -0.12 -15.39
CA GLU A 57 33.21 -1.45 -15.29
C GLU A 57 31.81 -1.41 -14.64
N ALA A 58 31.41 -0.27 -14.08
CA ALA A 58 30.19 -0.13 -13.28
C ALA A 58 28.94 0.29 -14.08
N ILE A 59 29.04 0.34 -15.41
CA ILE A 59 27.99 0.79 -16.33
C ILE A 59 26.69 -0.03 -16.16
N SER A 60 26.79 -1.31 -15.82
CA SER A 60 25.61 -2.20 -15.67
C SER A 60 24.83 -1.95 -14.38
N LEU A 61 25.50 -1.67 -13.24
CA LEU A 61 24.85 -1.39 -11.96
C LEU A 61 24.26 0.02 -11.96
N SER A 62 25.04 1.03 -12.35
CA SER A 62 24.55 2.41 -12.45
C SER A 62 23.37 2.56 -13.41
N SER A 63 23.38 1.84 -14.54
CA SER A 63 22.22 1.81 -15.45
C SER A 63 21.00 1.19 -14.78
N LYS A 64 21.16 0.08 -14.05
CA LYS A 64 20.06 -0.60 -13.36
C LYS A 64 19.44 0.27 -12.26
N LEU A 65 20.28 0.89 -11.43
CA LEU A 65 19.83 1.84 -10.40
C LEU A 65 19.12 3.04 -11.01
N SER A 66 19.58 3.52 -12.17
CA SER A 66 18.93 4.61 -12.90
C SER A 66 17.53 4.21 -13.39
N THR A 67 17.37 2.97 -13.89
CA THR A 67 16.07 2.42 -14.28
C THR A 67 15.12 2.34 -13.08
N TRP A 68 15.54 1.73 -11.97
CA TRP A 68 14.71 1.65 -10.76
C TRP A 68 14.35 3.01 -10.20
N LYS A 69 15.28 3.95 -10.19
CA LYS A 69 14.98 5.33 -9.79
C LYS A 69 13.88 5.94 -10.65
N LYS A 70 13.94 5.77 -11.98
CA LYS A 70 12.91 6.25 -12.90
C LYS A 70 11.56 5.58 -12.65
N GLU A 71 11.54 4.28 -12.35
CA GLU A 71 10.32 3.56 -11.96
C GLU A 71 9.68 4.17 -10.71
N LEU A 72 10.49 4.48 -9.69
CA LEU A 72 10.03 5.14 -8.46
C LEU A 72 9.51 6.57 -8.71
N GLU A 73 10.16 7.34 -9.58
CA GLU A 73 9.70 8.66 -10.01
C GLU A 73 8.34 8.60 -10.73
N ASN A 74 8.18 7.62 -11.63
CA ASN A 74 6.91 7.38 -12.32
C ASN A 74 5.82 6.95 -11.33
N LEU A 75 6.15 6.07 -10.38
CA LEU A 75 5.23 5.61 -9.35
C LEU A 75 4.71 6.77 -8.51
N LYS A 76 5.61 7.65 -8.06
CA LYS A 76 5.26 8.85 -7.30
C LYS A 76 4.42 9.82 -8.11
N SER A 77 4.77 10.04 -9.38
CA SER A 77 3.99 10.92 -10.27
C SER A 77 2.57 10.37 -10.50
N ALA A 78 2.44 9.06 -10.71
CA ALA A 78 1.15 8.38 -10.84
C ALA A 78 0.32 8.48 -9.55
N GLN A 79 0.94 8.35 -8.38
CA GLN A 79 0.27 8.54 -7.09
C GLN A 79 -0.28 9.96 -6.93
N GLN A 80 0.53 10.98 -7.23
CA GLN A 80 0.10 12.38 -7.14
C GLN A 80 -1.07 12.67 -8.07
N GLN A 81 -0.98 12.20 -9.31
CA GLN A 81 -2.05 12.38 -10.29
C GLN A 81 -3.33 11.66 -9.86
N THR A 82 -3.21 10.43 -9.35
CA THR A 82 -4.35 9.65 -8.86
C THR A 82 -5.04 10.33 -7.67
N LEU A 83 -4.28 10.90 -6.73
CA LEU A 83 -4.85 11.68 -5.62
C LEU A 83 -5.61 12.92 -6.10
N VAL A 84 -5.09 13.62 -7.10
CA VAL A 84 -5.77 14.75 -7.74
C VAL A 84 -7.07 14.30 -8.39
N ASP A 85 -7.06 13.18 -9.12
CA ASP A 85 -8.25 12.67 -9.81
C ASP A 85 -9.30 12.13 -8.83
N LEU A 86 -8.89 11.46 -7.74
CA LEU A 86 -9.77 11.12 -6.62
C LEU A 86 -10.39 12.36 -5.96
N GLY A 87 -9.68 13.49 -5.96
CA GLY A 87 -10.16 14.77 -5.46
C GLY A 87 -11.29 15.39 -6.30
N LYS A 88 -11.38 15.02 -7.58
CA LYS A 88 -12.42 15.52 -8.52
C LYS A 88 -13.74 14.75 -8.41
N ILE A 89 -13.72 13.56 -7.83
CA ILE A 89 -14.92 12.72 -7.70
C ILE A 89 -15.82 13.28 -6.60
N THR A 90 -17.10 13.49 -6.93
CA THR A 90 -18.08 13.94 -5.96
C THR A 90 -18.31 12.87 -4.91
N ILE A 91 -18.12 13.23 -3.64
CA ILE A 91 -18.36 12.34 -2.52
C ILE A 91 -19.88 12.20 -2.32
N THR A 92 -20.35 10.95 -2.31
CA THR A 92 -21.72 10.55 -2.01
C THR A 92 -21.72 9.57 -0.85
N SER A 93 -22.88 9.32 -0.25
CA SER A 93 -23.00 8.31 0.81
C SER A 93 -22.57 6.91 0.36
N LYS A 94 -22.68 6.58 -0.93
CA LYS A 94 -22.34 5.26 -1.47
C LYS A 94 -20.86 5.06 -1.79
N ASN A 95 -20.13 6.13 -2.13
CA ASN A 95 -18.72 6.03 -2.54
C ASN A 95 -17.73 6.55 -1.48
N LYS A 96 -18.22 7.25 -0.44
CA LYS A 96 -17.38 7.91 0.57
C LYS A 96 -16.30 6.99 1.13
N ASN A 97 -16.68 5.81 1.60
CA ASN A 97 -15.78 4.90 2.30
C ASN A 97 -14.72 4.29 1.37
N LEU A 98 -15.08 3.99 0.11
CA LEU A 98 -14.12 3.57 -0.90
C LEU A 98 -13.11 4.68 -1.24
N LEU A 99 -13.59 5.91 -1.44
CA LEU A 99 -12.72 7.05 -1.75
C LEU A 99 -11.77 7.38 -0.60
N LEU A 100 -12.25 7.30 0.65
CA LEU A 100 -11.41 7.48 1.84
C LEU A 100 -10.35 6.39 1.94
N LEU A 101 -10.73 5.11 1.77
CA LEU A 101 -9.80 3.98 1.79
C LEU A 101 -8.67 4.15 0.77
N LEU A 102 -9.02 4.49 -0.49
CA LEU A 102 -8.02 4.71 -1.54
C LEU A 102 -7.09 5.89 -1.23
N LYS A 103 -7.63 6.98 -0.67
CA LYS A 103 -6.83 8.14 -0.26
C LYS A 103 -5.88 7.79 0.89
N GLU A 104 -6.34 7.03 1.88
CA GLU A 104 -5.51 6.56 3.00
C GLU A 104 -4.34 5.70 2.49
N ILE A 105 -4.62 4.71 1.62
CA ILE A 105 -3.57 3.86 1.01
C ILE A 105 -2.54 4.69 0.25
N LEU A 106 -3.00 5.65 -0.57
CA LEU A 106 -2.13 6.46 -1.41
C LEU A 106 -1.37 7.54 -0.63
N SER A 107 -1.81 7.87 0.58
CA SER A 107 -1.16 8.88 1.44
C SER A 107 -0.14 8.28 2.41
N ASP A 108 -0.19 6.97 2.62
CA ASP A 108 0.74 6.27 3.53
C ASP A 108 2.09 6.00 2.84
N SER A 109 3.17 6.54 3.42
CA SER A 109 4.51 6.42 2.86
C SER A 109 5.06 4.99 2.86
N HIS A 110 4.66 4.16 3.82
CA HIS A 110 5.10 2.77 3.89
C HIS A 110 4.42 1.92 2.83
N LEU A 111 3.11 2.12 2.62
CA LEU A 111 2.37 1.41 1.57
C LEU A 111 2.80 1.81 0.17
N LEU A 112 3.35 3.01 -0.04
CA LEU A 112 3.93 3.38 -1.33
C LEU A 112 5.08 2.46 -1.75
N LEU A 113 5.78 1.84 -0.79
CA LEU A 113 6.83 0.85 -1.03
C LEU A 113 6.30 -0.59 -1.11
N HIS A 114 4.99 -0.82 -1.00
CA HIS A 114 4.39 -2.14 -1.12
C HIS A 114 4.46 -2.63 -2.58
N SER A 115 4.80 -3.90 -2.78
CA SER A 115 4.84 -4.58 -4.08
C SER A 115 3.55 -4.50 -4.91
N TYR A 116 2.38 -4.28 -4.31
CA TYR A 116 1.12 -4.13 -5.03
C TYR A 116 0.80 -2.68 -5.41
N MET A 117 1.53 -1.69 -4.91
CA MET A 117 1.31 -0.27 -5.26
C MET A 117 1.39 -0.01 -6.77
N PRO A 118 2.35 -0.58 -7.53
CA PRO A 118 2.38 -0.43 -8.99
C PRO A 118 1.13 -1.00 -9.67
N LEU A 119 0.63 -2.15 -9.20
CA LEU A 119 -0.60 -2.75 -9.73
C LEU A 119 -1.80 -1.86 -9.42
N LEU A 120 -1.94 -1.40 -8.18
CA LEU A 120 -3.01 -0.50 -7.77
C LEU A 120 -3.05 0.77 -8.63
N LEU A 121 -1.91 1.44 -8.77
CA LEU A 121 -1.79 2.65 -9.58
C LEU A 121 -2.03 2.37 -11.06
N SER A 122 -1.59 1.21 -11.58
CA SER A 122 -1.89 0.84 -12.97
C SER A 122 -3.40 0.68 -13.22
N ILE A 123 -4.16 0.16 -12.25
CA ILE A 123 -5.61 0.04 -12.35
C ILE A 123 -6.26 1.43 -12.30
N LEU A 124 -5.81 2.29 -11.38
CA LEU A 124 -6.37 3.62 -11.18
C LEU A 124 -6.04 4.59 -12.34
N CYS A 125 -4.86 4.49 -12.94
CA CYS A 125 -4.40 5.40 -14.00
C CYS A 125 -4.85 4.98 -15.41
N ASN A 126 -5.01 3.68 -15.69
CA ASN A 126 -5.32 3.19 -17.04
C ASN A 126 -6.82 3.10 -17.34
N ASN A 127 -7.67 3.48 -16.40
CA ASN A 127 -9.12 3.40 -16.51
C ASN A 127 -9.75 4.73 -16.12
N SER A 128 -10.99 4.97 -16.57
CA SER A 128 -11.77 6.08 -16.05
C SER A 128 -12.09 5.81 -14.59
N LEU A 129 -11.45 6.55 -13.69
CA LEU A 129 -11.62 6.38 -12.25
C LEU A 129 -13.06 6.61 -11.82
N SER A 130 -13.74 7.61 -12.41
CA SER A 130 -15.17 7.84 -12.18
C SER A 130 -16.00 6.64 -12.58
N ASP A 131 -15.73 6.03 -13.74
CA ASP A 131 -16.52 4.92 -14.25
C ASP A 131 -16.33 3.66 -13.38
N LEU A 132 -15.11 3.42 -12.87
CA LEU A 132 -14.84 2.34 -11.93
C LEU A 132 -15.60 2.53 -10.62
N ILE A 133 -15.54 3.73 -10.03
CA ILE A 133 -16.23 4.04 -8.78
C ILE A 133 -17.75 3.94 -8.98
N ASP A 134 -18.28 4.50 -10.06
CA ASP A 134 -19.70 4.46 -10.39
C ASP A 134 -20.18 3.02 -10.63
N TYR A 135 -19.41 2.22 -11.35
CA TYR A 135 -19.69 0.80 -11.55
C TYR A 135 -19.81 0.07 -10.20
N ILE A 136 -18.86 0.25 -9.29
CA ILE A 136 -18.86 -0.40 -7.96
C ILE A 136 -20.11 -0.04 -7.16
N VAL A 137 -20.44 1.25 -7.06
CA VAL A 137 -21.51 1.72 -6.16
C VAL A 137 -22.92 1.55 -6.71
N GLN A 138 -23.04 1.24 -8.01
CA GLN A 138 -24.30 0.91 -8.66
C GLN A 138 -24.64 -0.59 -8.55
N LEU A 139 -23.71 -1.42 -8.07
CA LEU A 139 -23.97 -2.85 -7.88
C LEU A 139 -25.11 -3.07 -6.87
N PRO A 140 -26.04 -4.00 -7.16
CA PRO A 140 -27.09 -4.34 -6.22
C PRO A 140 -26.50 -4.99 -4.97
N SER A 141 -27.08 -4.68 -3.82
CA SER A 141 -26.72 -5.33 -2.56
C SER A 141 -26.97 -6.84 -2.65
N ALA A 142 -25.94 -7.63 -2.34
CA ALA A 142 -26.05 -9.08 -2.30
C ALA A 142 -26.95 -9.51 -1.15
N SER A 143 -27.92 -10.39 -1.43
CA SER A 143 -28.86 -10.92 -0.44
C SER A 143 -28.23 -11.96 0.50
N LYS A 144 -27.04 -12.47 0.17
CA LYS A 144 -26.25 -13.39 0.98
C LYS A 144 -24.83 -12.86 1.12
N SER A 145 -24.32 -12.88 2.34
CA SER A 145 -22.87 -12.89 2.57
C SER A 145 -22.32 -14.13 1.87
N ILE A 146 -21.44 -13.96 0.89
CA ILE A 146 -20.69 -15.09 0.35
C ILE A 146 -19.74 -15.53 1.48
N HIS A 147 -20.21 -16.43 2.34
CA HIS A 147 -19.45 -17.04 3.45
C HIS A 147 -18.25 -17.89 2.99
N SER A 148 -17.91 -17.82 1.71
CA SER A 148 -16.75 -18.45 1.11
C SER A 148 -16.20 -17.54 0.02
N LEU A 149 -15.74 -16.33 0.38
CA LEU A 149 -14.65 -15.80 -0.43
C LEU A 149 -13.54 -16.86 -0.40
N PRO A 150 -13.00 -17.30 -1.56
CA PRO A 150 -11.95 -18.29 -1.64
C PRO A 150 -10.84 -18.05 -0.61
N ARG A 151 -10.16 -19.10 -0.17
CA ARG A 151 -9.08 -19.07 0.85
C ARG A 151 -7.96 -18.02 0.62
N PHE A 152 -7.92 -17.40 -0.56
CA PHE A 152 -7.01 -16.33 -0.96
C PHE A 152 -7.40 -14.93 -0.44
N PHE A 153 -8.62 -14.76 0.10
CA PHE A 153 -9.08 -13.49 0.66
C PHE A 153 -8.83 -13.48 2.17
N ALA A 154 -7.61 -13.15 2.56
CA ALA A 154 -7.32 -12.78 3.94
C ALA A 154 -8.00 -11.43 4.21
N ALA A 155 -9.23 -11.42 4.72
CA ALA A 155 -9.88 -10.23 5.30
C ALA A 155 -11.16 -10.53 6.10
N PRO A 156 -11.22 -11.56 6.99
CA PRO A 156 -12.49 -11.91 7.61
C PRO A 156 -12.98 -10.89 8.64
N ILE A 157 -12.12 -9.97 9.13
CA ILE A 157 -12.46 -9.02 10.20
C ILE A 157 -12.21 -7.59 9.70
N PRO A 158 -13.26 -6.76 9.57
CA PRO A 158 -13.10 -5.35 9.28
C PRO A 158 -12.24 -4.64 10.34
N ARG A 159 -11.32 -3.78 9.89
CA ARG A 159 -10.43 -2.99 10.78
C ARG A 159 -10.90 -1.55 10.98
N SER A 160 -11.79 -1.08 10.11
CA SER A 160 -12.40 0.26 10.10
C SER A 160 -13.73 0.22 9.37
N GLU A 161 -14.51 1.30 9.45
CA GLU A 161 -15.74 1.47 8.67
C GLU A 161 -15.45 1.42 7.16
N GLN A 162 -14.36 2.07 6.74
CA GLN A 162 -13.88 2.06 5.36
C GLN A 162 -13.59 0.63 4.88
N HIS A 163 -12.89 -0.15 5.71
CA HIS A 163 -12.58 -1.54 5.40
C HIS A 163 -13.86 -2.39 5.31
N ALA A 164 -14.79 -2.22 6.25
CA ALA A 164 -16.06 -2.96 6.27
C ALA A 164 -16.89 -2.71 5.01
N GLU A 165 -17.03 -1.45 4.61
CA GLU A 165 -17.82 -1.07 3.43
C GLU A 165 -17.16 -1.57 2.15
N CYS A 166 -15.83 -1.51 2.03
CA CYS A 166 -15.13 -2.05 0.87
C CYS A 166 -15.24 -3.58 0.77
N LEU A 167 -15.27 -4.31 1.90
CA LEU A 167 -15.56 -5.74 1.92
C LEU A 167 -17.00 -6.02 1.46
N PHE A 168 -17.96 -5.19 1.87
CA PHE A 168 -19.33 -5.28 1.41
C PHE A 168 -19.45 -5.04 -0.11
N LEU A 169 -18.78 -4.00 -0.64
CA LEU A 169 -18.73 -3.72 -2.08
C LEU A 169 -18.10 -4.87 -2.87
N LEU A 170 -17.04 -5.49 -2.34
CA LEU A 170 -16.45 -6.68 -2.95
C LEU A 170 -17.44 -7.85 -2.97
N ASN A 171 -18.20 -8.07 -1.89
CA ASN A 171 -19.23 -9.11 -1.87
C ASN A 171 -20.35 -8.87 -2.91
N ASN A 172 -20.77 -7.60 -3.09
CA ASN A 172 -21.73 -7.23 -4.12
C ASN A 172 -21.18 -7.51 -5.52
N LEU A 173 -19.91 -7.16 -5.77
CA LEU A 173 -19.22 -7.43 -7.03
C LEU A 173 -19.15 -8.93 -7.32
N MET A 174 -18.73 -9.74 -6.34
CA MET A 174 -18.65 -11.18 -6.50
C MET A 174 -20.01 -11.83 -6.77
N SER A 175 -21.07 -11.29 -6.17
CA SER A 175 -22.44 -11.75 -6.41
C SER A 175 -22.99 -11.35 -7.77
N ALA A 176 -22.51 -10.23 -8.32
CA ALA A 176 -22.85 -9.73 -9.64
C ALA A 176 -21.95 -10.28 -10.76
N TYR A 177 -21.27 -11.41 -10.55
CA TYR A 177 -20.35 -12.00 -11.52
C TYR A 177 -20.98 -12.12 -12.91
N ARG A 178 -20.26 -11.59 -13.89
CA ARG A 178 -20.60 -11.67 -15.32
C ARG A 178 -19.38 -12.14 -16.07
N GLU A 179 -19.50 -13.30 -16.70
CA GLU A 179 -18.43 -13.85 -17.52
C GLU A 179 -18.07 -12.84 -18.64
N LYS A 180 -16.77 -12.53 -18.77
CA LYS A 180 -16.19 -11.62 -19.78
C LYS A 180 -16.49 -10.12 -19.62
N ASP A 181 -16.98 -9.67 -18.46
CA ASP A 181 -17.07 -8.25 -18.16
C ASP A 181 -15.69 -7.68 -17.76
N ARG A 182 -15.08 -6.88 -18.63
CA ARG A 182 -13.77 -6.26 -18.38
C ARG A 182 -13.81 -5.30 -17.19
N LEU A 183 -14.92 -4.58 -16.99
CA LEU A 183 -15.08 -3.69 -15.84
C LEU A 183 -15.15 -4.50 -14.55
N TRP A 184 -15.81 -5.67 -14.59
CA TRP A 184 -15.86 -6.58 -13.45
C TRP A 184 -14.47 -7.03 -12.99
N GLU A 185 -13.64 -7.54 -13.90
CA GLU A 185 -12.28 -8.01 -13.54
C GLU A 185 -11.40 -6.86 -13.05
N THR A 186 -11.47 -5.69 -13.70
CA THR A 186 -10.69 -4.50 -13.32
C THR A 186 -11.09 -4.02 -11.92
N THR A 187 -12.39 -3.94 -11.67
CA THR A 187 -12.96 -3.53 -10.39
C THR A 187 -12.64 -4.52 -9.28
N LYS A 188 -12.67 -5.81 -9.58
CA LYS A 188 -12.29 -6.88 -8.66
C LYS A 188 -10.83 -6.74 -8.28
N GLY A 189 -9.94 -6.54 -9.26
CA GLY A 189 -8.54 -6.25 -9.02
C GLY A 189 -8.35 -5.04 -8.12
N LEU A 190 -9.06 -3.94 -8.39
CA LEU A 190 -9.01 -2.73 -7.58
C LEU A 190 -9.36 -3.01 -6.11
N LEU A 191 -10.54 -3.60 -5.86
CA LEU A 191 -11.00 -3.85 -4.49
C LEU A 191 -10.12 -4.86 -3.77
N GLN A 192 -9.71 -5.95 -4.43
CA GLN A 192 -8.83 -6.96 -3.84
C GLN A 192 -7.49 -6.36 -3.43
N THR A 193 -6.82 -5.69 -4.37
CA THR A 193 -5.52 -5.07 -4.10
C THR A 193 -5.62 -4.02 -3.00
N SER A 194 -6.65 -3.16 -3.05
CA SER A 194 -6.84 -2.12 -2.03
C SER A 194 -7.07 -2.73 -0.65
N LEU A 195 -7.91 -3.76 -0.53
CA LEU A 195 -8.22 -4.42 0.74
C LEU A 195 -6.99 -5.13 1.33
N ILE A 196 -6.17 -5.79 0.50
CA ILE A 196 -4.92 -6.42 0.92
C ILE A 196 -3.97 -5.36 1.47
N MET A 197 -3.74 -4.28 0.72
CA MET A 197 -2.82 -3.22 1.15
C MET A 197 -3.32 -2.48 2.39
N TYR A 198 -4.64 -2.25 2.50
CA TYR A 198 -5.24 -1.58 3.65
C TYR A 198 -5.03 -2.36 4.95
N GLN A 199 -4.91 -3.69 4.89
CA GLN A 199 -4.58 -4.49 6.06
C GLN A 199 -3.15 -4.32 6.55
N GLU A 200 -2.25 -3.86 5.69
CA GLU A 200 -0.88 -3.57 6.07
C GLU A 200 -0.74 -2.17 6.69
N LEU A 201 -1.79 -1.35 6.69
CA LEU A 201 -1.78 -0.11 7.47
C LEU A 201 -1.58 -0.44 8.95
N GLU A 202 -0.61 0.22 9.56
CA GLU A 202 -0.41 0.24 11.00
C GLU A 202 -1.54 1.07 11.62
N PHE A 203 -2.63 0.42 11.98
CA PHE A 203 -3.56 1.01 12.94
C PHE A 203 -2.90 0.92 14.30
N LEU A 204 -2.62 2.08 14.91
CA LEU A 204 -2.30 2.16 16.32
C LEU A 204 -3.45 1.49 17.09
N GLU A 205 -3.25 0.25 17.52
CA GLU A 205 -4.10 -0.37 18.52
C GLU A 205 -3.91 0.44 19.80
N VAL A 206 -4.85 1.37 20.07
CA VAL A 206 -4.97 1.97 21.39
C VAL A 206 -5.35 0.83 22.31
N ASN A 207 -4.37 0.28 23.01
CA ASN A 207 -4.58 -0.71 24.04
C ASN A 207 -5.26 0.01 25.21
N LEU A 208 -6.60 0.01 25.24
CA LEU A 208 -7.41 0.63 26.31
C LEU A 208 -7.24 -0.06 27.68
N ASN A 209 -6.25 -0.95 27.84
CA ASN A 209 -5.95 -1.62 29.10
C ASN A 209 -5.00 -0.83 30.00
N ASP A 210 -4.49 0.33 29.58
CA ASP A 210 -3.65 1.19 30.42
C ASP A 210 -4.45 2.17 31.32
N GLU A 211 -5.77 2.00 31.46
CA GLU A 211 -6.61 2.72 32.44
C GLU A 211 -6.87 1.92 33.73
N LYS A 212 -5.86 1.23 34.26
CA LYS A 212 -5.89 0.69 35.63
C LYS A 212 -4.55 0.87 36.35
N ASP A 213 -4.17 2.12 36.62
CA ASP A 213 -3.22 2.40 37.72
C ASP A 213 -3.33 3.82 38.31
N THR A 214 -4.49 4.48 38.20
CA THR A 214 -4.74 5.81 38.81
C THR A 214 -5.88 5.86 39.82
N GLN A 215 -6.18 4.74 40.49
CA GLN A 215 -7.02 4.73 41.68
C GLN A 215 -6.28 4.13 42.88
N ASN A 216 -5.32 4.88 43.43
CA ASN A 216 -4.91 4.73 44.82
C ASN A 216 -4.23 6.01 45.34
N ILE A 217 -4.93 7.13 45.25
CA ILE A 217 -4.68 8.27 46.13
C ILE A 217 -6.02 8.74 46.69
N GLU A 218 -6.20 8.44 47.97
CA GLU A 218 -6.85 9.24 49.02
C GLU A 218 -7.82 8.41 49.89
N ARG A 219 -7.34 8.03 51.07
CA ARG A 219 -7.85 8.53 52.37
C ARG A 219 -7.38 7.64 53.52
N SER A 220 -6.44 8.15 54.34
CA SER A 220 -6.66 8.33 55.77
C SER A 220 -5.43 8.99 56.41
N CYS A 221 -5.55 10.29 56.71
CA CYS A 221 -4.77 10.95 57.74
C CYS A 221 -5.52 10.85 59.08
N CYS A 222 -4.75 10.84 60.18
CA CYS A 222 -5.14 10.91 61.60
C CYS A 222 -5.59 9.56 62.20
N SER A 223 -5.08 9.06 63.34
CA SER A 223 -4.51 9.72 64.52
C SER A 223 -3.64 8.72 65.31
N LEU A 224 -2.43 9.11 65.74
CA LEU A 224 -1.71 8.45 66.82
C LEU A 224 -2.14 9.11 68.15
N MET A 225 -2.61 8.28 69.07
CA MET A 225 -2.63 8.57 70.51
C MET A 225 -1.88 7.42 71.19
#